data_AF-A0A369QJY0-F1
#
_entry.id   AF-A0A369QJY0-F1
#
_cell.length_a   1.000
_cell.length_b   1.000
_cell.length_c   1.000
_cell.angle_alpha   90.00
_cell.angle_beta   90.00
_cell.angle_gamma   90.00
#
_symmetry.space_group_name_H-M   'P 1'
#
loop_
_entity.id
_entity.type
_entity.pdbx_description
1 polymer ?
#
loop_
_entity_poly.entity_id
_entity_poly.type
_entity_poly.pdbx_seq_one_letter_code
_entity_poly.pdbx_strand_id
1 'polypeptide(L)'
;MPPTHTHATAVIESPEFKRLVKKRWSVSIILTVTILVIYIGFLLVVAFDKNLLAVKLGNFIPWALPVGFAIIVAAWLLTGIYVYWANNSYDPEVQALKNKINAN
;
A
#
# COMPACT_ATOMS: atom_id res chain seq x y z
N MET A 1 -20.16 -1.86 -36.20
CA MET A 1 -19.07 -0.88 -36.04
C MET A 1 -18.72 -0.87 -34.56
N PRO A 2 -17.50 -1.22 -34.13
CA PRO A 2 -17.15 -1.18 -32.71
C PRO A 2 -17.19 0.28 -32.21
N PRO A 3 -17.64 0.55 -30.97
CA PRO A 3 -17.69 1.91 -30.44
C PRO A 3 -16.28 2.51 -30.41
N THR A 4 -16.15 3.71 -30.95
CA THR A 4 -14.90 4.47 -31.07
C THR A 4 -14.35 4.85 -29.70
N HIS A 5 -13.25 4.20 -29.29
CA HIS A 5 -12.53 4.44 -28.03
C HIS A 5 -11.87 5.84 -27.91
N THR A 6 -12.19 6.80 -28.78
CA THR A 6 -11.60 8.15 -28.86
C THR A 6 -11.67 8.94 -27.56
N HIS A 7 -12.72 8.73 -26.76
CA HIS A 7 -12.88 9.40 -25.46
C HIS A 7 -11.96 8.85 -24.38
N ALA A 8 -11.64 7.55 -24.43
CA ALA A 8 -10.75 6.94 -23.45
C ALA A 8 -9.34 7.51 -23.58
N THR A 9 -8.81 7.59 -24.81
CA THR A 9 -7.47 8.14 -25.12
C THR A 9 -7.32 9.59 -24.69
N ALA A 10 -8.33 10.42 -24.94
CA ALA A 10 -8.33 11.82 -24.50
C ALA A 10 -8.28 11.98 -22.96
N VAL A 11 -8.93 11.07 -22.22
CA VAL A 11 -8.93 11.08 -20.75
C VAL A 11 -7.55 10.68 -20.20
N ILE A 12 -6.89 9.66 -20.76
CA ILE A 12 -5.56 9.21 -20.31
C ILE A 12 -4.50 10.30 -20.54
N GLU A 13 -4.67 11.12 -21.57
CA GLU A 13 -3.76 12.24 -21.87
C GLU A 13 -4.02 13.47 -21.00
N SER A 14 -5.20 13.57 -20.37
CA SER A 14 -5.60 14.70 -19.56
C SER A 14 -4.65 14.95 -18.36
N PRO A 15 -4.37 16.22 -18.01
CA PRO A 15 -3.55 16.55 -16.84
C PRO A 15 -4.14 16.03 -15.53
N GLU A 16 -5.47 15.99 -15.43
CA GLU A 16 -6.23 15.55 -14.25
C GLU A 16 -6.00 14.06 -13.99
N PHE A 17 -6.09 13.23 -15.04
CA PHE A 17 -5.81 11.79 -14.95
C PHE A 17 -4.35 11.53 -14.61
N LYS A 18 -3.40 12.22 -15.26
CA LYS A 18 -1.97 12.08 -14.96
C LYS A 18 -1.65 12.45 -13.51
N ARG A 19 -2.31 13.48 -12.95
CA ARG A 19 -2.17 13.87 -11.54
C ARG A 19 -2.67 12.78 -10.60
N LEU A 20 -3.83 12.19 -10.88
CA LEU A 20 -4.39 11.06 -10.12
C LEU A 20 -3.42 9.87 -10.11
N VAL A 21 -2.92 9.48 -11.29
CA VAL A 21 -1.96 8.37 -11.42
C VAL A 21 -0.70 8.64 -10.61
N LYS A 22 -0.12 9.84 -10.72
CA LYS A 22 1.09 10.22 -9.96
C LYS A 22 0.85 10.16 -8.45
N LYS A 23 -0.31 10.66 -7.98
CA LYS A 23 -0.68 10.67 -6.56
C LYS A 23 -0.82 9.24 -6.02
N ARG A 24 -1.52 8.36 -6.74
CA ARG A 24 -1.62 6.94 -6.38
C ARG A 24 -0.26 6.26 -6.37
N TRP A 25 0.55 6.48 -7.39
CA TRP A 25 1.86 5.85 -7.54
C TRP A 25 2.82 6.23 -6.41
N SER A 26 2.85 7.50 -6.01
CA SER A 26 3.66 7.96 -4.88
C SER A 26 3.30 7.24 -3.59
N VAL A 27 2.00 7.07 -3.31
CA VAL A 27 1.56 6.36 -2.10
C VAL A 27 1.85 4.87 -2.19
N SER A 28 1.57 4.24 -3.34
CA SER A 28 1.90 2.84 -3.55
C SER A 28 3.39 2.55 -3.34
N ILE A 29 4.28 3.45 -3.78
CA ILE A 29 5.72 3.30 -3.53
C ILE A 29 6.05 3.42 -2.05
N ILE A 30 5.50 4.41 -1.34
CA ILE A 30 5.78 4.57 0.09
C ILE A 30 5.37 3.31 0.85
N LEU A 31 4.19 2.76 0.57
CA LEU A 31 3.75 1.51 1.18
C LEU A 31 4.64 0.33 0.79
N THR A 32 5.03 0.23 -0.48
CA THR A 32 5.90 -0.85 -0.98
C THR A 32 7.27 -0.81 -0.30
N VAL A 33 7.88 0.37 -0.21
CA VAL A 33 9.15 0.56 0.49
C VAL A 33 8.98 0.24 1.98
N THR A 34 7.88 0.67 2.60
CA THR A 34 7.65 0.43 4.03
C THR A 34 7.53 -1.06 4.35
N ILE A 35 6.73 -1.81 3.59
CA ILE A 35 6.60 -3.26 3.82
C ILE A 35 7.91 -3.99 3.54
N LEU A 36 8.67 -3.54 2.54
CA LEU A 36 9.98 -4.09 2.19
C LEU A 36 11.01 -3.85 3.30
N VAL A 37 11.02 -2.65 3.91
CA VAL A 37 11.85 -2.34 5.08
C VAL A 37 11.47 -3.21 6.28
N ILE A 38 10.18 -3.39 6.57
CA ILE A 38 9.73 -4.27 7.66
C ILE A 38 10.20 -5.70 7.42
N TYR A 39 10.05 -6.20 6.18
CA TYR A 39 10.39 -7.58 5.84
C TYR A 39 11.90 -7.83 5.86
N ILE A 40 12.69 -6.94 5.25
CA ILE A 40 14.16 -7.03 5.29
C ILE A 40 14.65 -6.87 6.73
N GLY A 41 14.09 -5.93 7.50
CA GLY A 41 14.42 -5.75 8.91
C GLY A 41 14.19 -7.02 9.72
N PHE A 42 13.05 -7.68 9.52
CA PHE A 42 12.77 -8.98 10.14
C PHE A 42 13.77 -10.06 9.70
N LEU A 43 14.05 -10.18 8.40
CA LEU A 43 15.01 -11.14 7.88
C LEU A 43 16.43 -10.92 8.45
N LEU A 44 16.86 -9.67 8.61
CA LEU A 44 18.16 -9.33 9.19
C LEU A 44 18.23 -9.77 10.66
N VAL A 45 17.19 -9.49 11.46
CA VAL A 45 17.11 -9.94 12.86
C VAL A 45 17.19 -11.47 12.93
N VAL A 46 16.43 -12.16 12.07
CA VAL A 46 16.45 -13.63 11.99
C VAL A 46 17.80 -14.17 11.52
N ALA A 47 18.47 -13.49 10.59
CA ALA A 47 19.72 -13.96 10.00
C ALA A 47 20.92 -13.81 10.96
N PHE A 48 21.03 -12.66 11.63
CA PHE A 48 22.18 -12.32 12.45
C PHE A 48 22.01 -12.69 13.93
N ASP A 49 20.78 -12.70 14.46
CA ASP A 49 20.55 -12.95 15.88
C ASP A 49 19.46 -14.01 16.12
N LYS A 50 19.76 -15.23 15.64
CA LYS A 50 18.94 -16.42 15.90
C LYS A 50 18.82 -16.71 17.41
N ASN A 51 19.80 -16.30 18.21
CA ASN A 51 19.79 -16.50 19.65
C ASN A 51 18.76 -15.60 20.32
N LEU A 52 18.60 -14.34 19.91
CA LEU A 52 17.54 -13.45 20.40
C LEU A 52 16.14 -14.05 20.23
N LEU A 53 15.90 -14.78 19.13
CA LEU A 53 14.62 -15.44 18.84
C LEU A 53 14.46 -16.80 19.54
N ALA A 54 15.58 -17.48 19.83
CA ALA A 54 15.62 -18.74 20.57
C ALA A 54 15.58 -18.55 22.10
N VAL A 55 15.89 -17.35 22.60
CA VAL A 55 15.65 -16.96 23.98
C VAL A 55 14.15 -17.05 24.23
N LYS A 56 13.76 -17.88 25.18
CA LYS A 56 12.36 -18.07 25.57
C LYS A 56 11.96 -16.96 26.54
N LEU A 57 10.83 -16.31 26.30
CA LEU A 57 10.07 -15.65 27.36
C LEU A 57 9.52 -16.75 28.28
N GLY A 58 10.07 -16.85 29.49
CA GLY A 58 9.72 -17.92 30.43
C GLY A 58 10.15 -19.30 29.92
N ASN A 59 9.31 -20.33 30.13
CA ASN A 59 9.68 -21.72 29.80
C ASN A 59 9.38 -22.15 28.35
N PHE A 60 8.53 -21.43 27.60
CA PHE A 60 7.92 -22.00 26.38
C PHE A 60 7.78 -21.06 25.16
N ILE A 61 7.72 -19.72 25.30
CA ILE A 61 7.42 -18.85 24.15
C ILE A 61 8.71 -18.25 23.56
N PRO A 62 9.10 -18.58 22.32
CA PRO A 62 10.22 -17.92 21.65
C PRO A 62 9.85 -16.47 21.27
N TRP A 63 10.81 -15.55 21.38
CA TRP A 63 10.63 -14.14 20.97
C TRP A 63 10.18 -13.96 19.51
N ALA A 64 10.39 -14.96 18.66
CA ALA A 64 9.87 -15.00 17.30
C ALA A 64 8.34 -14.82 17.21
N LEU A 65 7.59 -15.34 18.18
CA LEU A 65 6.13 -15.29 18.13
C LEU A 65 5.58 -13.87 18.36
N PRO A 66 5.97 -13.13 19.42
CA PRO A 66 5.61 -11.71 19.58
C PRO A 66 6.06 -10.82 18.40
N VAL A 67 7.27 -11.03 17.89
CA VAL A 67 7.81 -10.24 16.77
C VAL A 67 7.02 -10.50 15.49
N GLY A 68 6.72 -11.77 15.19
CA GLY A 68 5.87 -12.12 14.05
C GLY A 68 4.47 -11.52 14.17
N PHE A 69 3.87 -11.57 15.36
CA PHE A 69 2.57 -10.94 15.62
C PHE A 69 2.60 -9.42 15.41
N ALA A 70 3.64 -8.74 15.91
CA ALA A 70 3.82 -7.31 15.72
C ALA A 70 3.90 -6.93 14.22
N ILE A 71 4.56 -7.74 13.39
CA ILE A 71 4.64 -7.54 11.94
C ILE A 71 3.27 -7.68 11.28
N ILE A 72 2.46 -8.68 11.68
CA ILE A 72 1.10 -8.86 11.16
C ILE A 72 0.23 -7.65 11.50
N VAL A 73 0.28 -7.18 12.75
CA VAL A 73 -0.45 -5.98 13.19
C VAL A 73 0.00 -4.76 12.40
N ALA A 74 1.31 -4.57 12.20
CA ALA A 74 1.85 -3.49 11.38
C ALA A 74 1.33 -3.55 9.93
N ALA A 75 1.29 -4.74 9.31
CA ALA A 75 0.77 -4.90 7.95
C ALA A 75 -0.72 -4.52 7.85
N TRP A 76 -1.54 -4.89 8.84
CA TRP A 76 -2.94 -4.46 8.92
C TRP A 76 -3.08 -2.95 9.09
N LEU A 77 -2.28 -2.33 9.96
CA LEU A 77 -2.28 -0.88 10.15
C LEU A 77 -1.89 -0.15 8.87
N LEU A 78 -0.84 -0.60 8.17
CA LEU A 78 -0.42 -0.04 6.89
C LEU A 78 -1.53 -0.13 5.84
N THR A 79 -2.20 -1.28 5.76
CA THR A 79 -3.34 -1.47 4.86
C THR A 79 -4.49 -0.52 5.20
N GLY A 80 -4.81 -0.38 6.50
CA GLY A 80 -5.83 0.55 6.97
C GLY A 80 -5.51 2.01 6.65
N ILE A 81 -4.27 2.44 6.88
CA ILE A 81 -3.79 3.79 6.54
C ILE A 81 -3.94 4.05 5.03
N TYR A 82 -3.57 3.07 4.20
CA TYR A 82 -3.75 3.18 2.76
C TYR A 82 -5.21 3.34 2.35
N VAL A 83 -6.10 2.49 2.88
CA VAL A 83 -7.54 2.54 2.58
C VAL A 83 -8.13 3.87 3.03
N TYR A 84 -7.78 4.33 4.24
CA TYR A 84 -8.26 5.62 4.74
C TYR A 84 -7.83 6.77 3.83
N TRP A 85 -6.55 6.80 3.43
CA TRP A 85 -6.05 7.82 2.51
C TRP A 85 -6.71 7.74 1.13
N ALA A 86 -6.91 6.53 0.59
CA ALA A 86 -7.54 6.31 -0.70
C ALA A 86 -8.99 6.81 -0.70
N ASN A 87 -9.77 6.40 0.31
CA ASN A 87 -11.16 6.82 0.46
C ASN A 87 -11.30 8.34 0.60
N ASN A 88 -10.40 8.99 1.34
CA ASN A 88 -10.55 10.41 1.66
C ASN A 88 -9.94 11.34 0.61
N SER A 89 -8.97 10.87 -0.17
CA SER A 89 -8.18 11.75 -1.05
C SER A 89 -8.16 11.32 -2.51
N TYR A 90 -8.20 10.02 -2.79
CA TYR A 90 -8.11 9.51 -4.16
C TYR A 90 -9.48 9.30 -4.79
N ASP A 91 -10.39 8.63 -4.08
CA ASP A 91 -11.73 8.29 -4.59
C ASP A 91 -12.61 9.50 -4.94
N PRO A 92 -12.63 10.61 -4.17
CA PRO A 92 -13.39 11.80 -4.54
C PRO A 92 -12.91 12.43 -5.84
N GLU A 93 -11.58 12.46 -6.06
CA GLU A 93 -10.99 13.00 -7.29
C GLU A 93 -11.30 12.11 -8.51
N VAL A 94 -11.30 10.78 -8.33
CA VAL A 94 -11.70 9.82 -9.37
C VAL A 94 -13.18 9.97 -9.72
N GLN A 95 -14.06 10.12 -8.73
CA GLN A 95 -15.48 10.34 -8.97
C GLN A 95 -15.74 11.65 -9.70
N ALA A 96 -15.04 12.74 -9.34
CA ALA A 96 -15.14 14.02 -10.04
C ALA A 96 -14.76 13.88 -11.52
N LEU A 97 -13.67 13.17 -11.83
CA LEU A 97 -13.26 12.93 -13.22
C LEU A 97 -14.28 12.08 -13.98
N LYS A 98 -14.81 11.02 -13.34
CA LYS A 98 -15.84 10.15 -13.93
C LYS A 98 -17.12 10.94 -14.25
N ASN A 99 -17.54 11.84 -13.37
CA ASN A 99 -18.73 12.66 -13.58
C ASN A 99 -18.55 13.66 -14.73
N LYS A 100 -17.36 14.26 -14.89
CA LYS A 100 -17.05 15.14 -16.04
C LYS A 100 -17.12 14.42 -17.38
N ILE A 101 -16.73 13.15 -17.42
CA ILE A 101 -16.76 12.33 -18.64
C ILE A 101 -18.20 11.96 -19.02
N ASN A 102 -19.05 11.64 -18.03
CA ASN A 102 -20.44 11.25 -18.29
C ASN A 102 -21.39 12.43 -18.57
N ALA A 103 -20.98 13.65 -18.23
CA ALA A 103 -21.78 14.87 -18.40
C ALA A 103 -21.53 15.61 -19.73
N ASN A 104 -20.55 15.16 -20.54
CA ASN A 104 -20.25 15.63 -21.89
C ASN A 104 -20.53 14.54 -22.92
#